data_AF-A0A821NXG3-F1
#
_entry.id   AF-A0A821NXG3-F1
#
_cell.length_a   1.000
_cell.length_b   1.000
_cell.length_c   1.000
_cell.angle_alpha   90.00
_cell.angle_beta   90.00
_cell.angle_gamma   90.00
#
_symmetry.space_group_name_H-M   'P 1'
#
loop_
_entity.id
_entity.type
_entity.pdbx_description
1 polymer ?
#
loop_
_entity_poly.entity_id
_entity_poly.type
_entity_poly.pdbx_seq_one_letter_code
_entity_poly.pdbx_strand_id
1 'polypeptide(L)'
;MTSFFFKFYLYVTEQLRKTYSDIAVDEISSNELSIIKSYVRDLSRGEQEFQSKPISNQIVGSSLVHNSAYLHGTGEAKYTCDIPTPSDGLYSALVLSTQPYAKIVSIDTTKAEEVPGFKGFISHLDVSGCRMTGDVVNDEEVFPSSTVYCIGTIIGLVIADSEVHAQHASKLIDIKYECLKPLICTIDQAIEQQSYLGRELSLQIGNLEQGFQESDHTLTGEFYFGGQEHFYLETNCCLAIPHERDELELHTSTQNATGVQEKVAAALGKIYKARTFTLTERLKKK
;
A
#
# COMPACT_ATOMS: atom_id res chain seq x y z
N MET A 1 -26.16 -19.25 -0.58
CA MET A 1 -26.47 -20.31 -1.56
C MET A 1 -27.93 -20.31 -2.02
N THR A 2 -28.88 -19.94 -1.17
CA THR A 2 -30.33 -19.84 -1.49
C THR A 2 -30.64 -18.92 -2.67
N SER A 3 -30.03 -17.72 -2.77
CA SER A 3 -30.29 -16.79 -3.88
C SER A 3 -29.78 -17.30 -5.24
N PHE A 4 -28.66 -18.02 -5.26
CA PHE A 4 -28.16 -18.64 -6.50
C PHE A 4 -29.02 -19.83 -6.93
N PHE A 5 -29.46 -20.66 -5.97
CA PHE A 5 -30.41 -21.72 -6.26
C PHE A 5 -31.74 -21.16 -6.77
N PHE A 6 -32.25 -20.07 -6.20
CA PHE A 6 -33.46 -19.41 -6.70
C PHE A 6 -33.29 -18.85 -8.11
N LYS A 7 -32.16 -18.19 -8.42
CA LYS A 7 -31.84 -17.75 -9.78
C LYS A 7 -31.72 -18.93 -10.76
N PHE A 8 -31.13 -20.04 -10.33
CA PHE A 8 -31.04 -21.27 -11.13
C PHE A 8 -32.42 -21.90 -11.36
N TYR A 9 -33.24 -21.99 -10.31
CA TYR A 9 -34.63 -22.46 -10.39
C TYR A 9 -35.41 -21.65 -11.43
N LEU A 10 -35.45 -20.32 -11.30
CA LEU A 10 -36.13 -19.44 -12.26
C LEU A 10 -35.58 -19.60 -13.68
N TYR A 11 -34.27 -19.76 -13.82
CA TYR A 11 -33.65 -19.97 -15.13
C TYR A 11 -34.13 -21.28 -15.76
N VAL A 12 -34.09 -22.40 -15.03
CA VAL A 12 -34.53 -23.70 -15.51
C VAL A 12 -36.03 -23.70 -15.80
N THR A 13 -36.85 -23.16 -14.90
CA THR A 13 -38.31 -23.04 -15.07
C THR A 13 -38.65 -22.25 -16.34
N GLU A 14 -37.97 -21.13 -16.61
CA GLU A 14 -38.18 -20.35 -17.84
C GLU A 14 -37.69 -21.08 -19.10
N GLN A 15 -36.58 -21.83 -19.04
CA GLN A 15 -36.12 -22.64 -20.16
C GLN A 15 -37.11 -23.78 -20.46
N LEU A 16 -37.59 -24.48 -19.42
CA LEU A 16 -38.58 -25.55 -19.56
C LEU A 16 -39.89 -25.01 -20.15
N ARG A 17 -40.37 -23.84 -19.70
CA ARG A 17 -41.54 -23.14 -20.27
C ARG A 17 -41.39 -22.86 -21.77
N LYS A 18 -40.19 -22.50 -22.21
CA LYS A 18 -39.90 -22.19 -23.62
C LYS A 18 -39.72 -23.43 -24.50
N THR A 19 -39.18 -24.51 -23.93
CA THR A 19 -38.83 -25.72 -24.70
C THR A 19 -39.99 -26.72 -24.83
N TYR A 20 -40.85 -26.84 -23.81
CA TYR A 20 -41.92 -27.85 -23.78
C TYR A 20 -43.29 -27.21 -23.52
N SER A 21 -44.26 -27.44 -24.41
CA SER A 21 -45.65 -26.94 -24.26
C SER A 21 -46.50 -27.76 -23.28
N ASP A 22 -46.08 -29.00 -23.00
CA ASP A 22 -46.92 -29.99 -22.33
C ASP A 22 -46.55 -30.20 -20.85
N ILE A 23 -45.58 -29.43 -20.35
CA ILE A 23 -45.11 -29.50 -18.96
C ILE A 23 -45.68 -28.32 -18.17
N ALA A 24 -46.39 -28.62 -17.09
CA ALA A 24 -46.82 -27.60 -16.14
C ALA A 24 -45.60 -27.12 -15.32
N VAL A 25 -45.23 -25.86 -15.52
CA VAL A 25 -44.20 -25.17 -14.76
C VAL A 25 -44.82 -23.98 -14.04
N ASP A 26 -44.24 -23.60 -12.90
CA ASP A 26 -44.70 -22.43 -12.15
C ASP A 26 -44.67 -21.16 -13.00
N GLU A 27 -45.66 -20.29 -12.79
CA GLU A 27 -45.73 -19.00 -13.47
C GLU A 27 -44.63 -18.07 -12.92
N ILE A 28 -43.79 -17.55 -13.82
CA ILE A 28 -42.73 -16.61 -13.49
C ILE A 28 -43.24 -15.20 -13.77
N SER A 29 -43.22 -14.34 -12.75
CA SER A 29 -43.64 -12.94 -12.89
C SER A 29 -42.66 -12.14 -13.76
N SER A 30 -43.13 -11.00 -14.30
CA SER A 30 -42.29 -10.09 -15.08
C SER A 30 -41.08 -9.55 -14.30
N ASN A 31 -41.22 -9.39 -12.98
CA ASN A 31 -40.15 -8.93 -12.09
C ASN A 31 -39.08 -10.02 -11.91
N GLU A 32 -39.48 -11.29 -11.79
CA GLU A 32 -38.55 -12.42 -11.63
C GLU A 32 -37.77 -12.73 -12.91
N LEU A 33 -38.35 -12.47 -14.09
CA LEU A 33 -37.62 -12.59 -15.36
C LEU A 33 -36.41 -11.64 -15.43
N SER A 34 -36.38 -10.55 -14.67
CA SER A 34 -35.19 -9.67 -14.60
C SER A 34 -34.01 -10.35 -13.90
N ILE A 35 -34.26 -11.28 -12.96
CA ILE A 35 -33.25 -11.94 -12.12
C ILE A 35 -32.37 -12.88 -12.95
N ILE A 36 -32.96 -13.55 -13.94
CA ILE A 36 -32.28 -14.52 -14.81
C ILE A 36 -31.51 -13.85 -15.96
N LYS A 37 -31.68 -12.55 -16.18
CA LYS A 37 -30.90 -11.83 -17.20
C LYS A 37 -29.44 -11.78 -16.77
N SER A 38 -28.56 -12.08 -17.71
CA SER A 38 -27.13 -11.85 -17.55
C SER A 38 -26.86 -10.35 -17.49
N TYR A 39 -25.97 -9.94 -16.60
CA TYR A 39 -25.49 -8.57 -16.57
C TYR A 39 -24.65 -8.33 -17.82
N VAL A 40 -25.02 -7.31 -18.60
CA VAL A 40 -24.25 -6.81 -19.73
C VAL A 40 -23.92 -5.35 -19.41
N ARG A 41 -22.64 -5.00 -19.45
CA ARG A 41 -22.18 -3.63 -19.21
C ARG A 41 -22.21 -2.86 -20.52
N ASP A 42 -22.91 -1.73 -20.54
CA ASP A 42 -22.91 -0.81 -21.68
C ASP A 42 -21.54 -0.13 -21.87
N LEU A 43 -21.31 0.36 -23.09
CA LEU A 43 -20.12 1.16 -23.39
C LEU A 43 -20.15 2.48 -22.60
N SER A 44 -19.06 2.76 -21.88
CA SER A 44 -18.88 4.01 -21.16
C SER A 44 -18.91 5.22 -22.12
N ARG A 45 -19.57 6.30 -21.72
CA ARG A 45 -19.58 7.60 -22.41
C ARG A 45 -19.34 8.71 -21.39
N GLY A 46 -18.72 9.80 -21.80
CA GLY A 46 -18.46 10.96 -20.94
C GLY A 46 -18.45 12.25 -21.75
N GLU A 47 -18.89 13.33 -21.12
CA GLU A 47 -18.90 14.69 -21.65
C GLU A 47 -18.08 15.58 -20.71
N GLN A 48 -17.31 16.53 -21.26
CA GLN A 48 -16.52 17.48 -20.48
C GLN A 48 -16.84 18.90 -20.94
N GLU A 49 -17.25 19.75 -20.00
CA GLU A 49 -17.49 21.17 -20.23
C GLU A 49 -16.46 21.98 -19.43
N PHE A 50 -15.77 22.90 -20.10
CA PHE A 50 -14.81 23.80 -19.46
C PHE A 50 -14.78 25.15 -20.18
N GLN A 51 -14.40 26.19 -19.44
CA GLN A 51 -14.29 27.54 -20.00
C GLN A 51 -13.11 27.62 -20.98
N SER A 52 -13.39 27.95 -22.25
CA SER A 52 -12.35 28.21 -23.23
C SER A 52 -11.75 29.61 -23.06
N LYS A 53 -10.43 29.72 -23.21
CA LYS A 53 -9.74 31.02 -23.30
C LYS A 53 -9.40 31.32 -24.76
N PRO A 54 -9.45 32.59 -25.19
CA PRO A 54 -8.98 32.97 -26.51
C PRO A 54 -7.50 32.62 -26.69
N ILE A 55 -7.14 32.20 -27.91
CA ILE A 55 -5.77 31.81 -28.27
C ILE A 55 -4.86 33.01 -28.04
N SER A 56 -3.94 32.88 -27.11
CA SER A 56 -2.87 33.83 -26.82
C SER A 56 -1.57 33.07 -26.57
N ASN A 57 -0.43 33.78 -26.51
CA ASN A 57 0.84 33.16 -26.11
C ASN A 57 0.88 32.74 -24.62
N GLN A 58 -0.22 32.86 -23.87
CA GLN A 58 -0.32 32.40 -22.48
C GLN A 58 -0.92 31.00 -22.42
N ILE A 59 -0.15 30.06 -21.85
CA ILE A 59 -0.55 28.66 -21.70
C ILE A 59 -1.38 28.38 -20.43
N VAL A 60 -1.44 29.34 -19.49
CA VAL A 60 -2.12 29.16 -18.20
C VAL A 60 -3.64 29.11 -18.38
N GLY A 61 -4.23 27.95 -18.09
CA GLY A 61 -5.66 27.67 -18.27
C GLY A 61 -6.00 27.08 -19.64
N SER A 62 -5.00 26.74 -20.45
CA SER A 62 -5.18 25.96 -21.69
C SER A 62 -5.13 24.46 -21.38
N SER A 63 -5.91 23.67 -22.11
CA SER A 63 -5.93 22.20 -21.99
C SER A 63 -4.74 21.58 -22.75
N LEU A 64 -3.54 21.68 -22.18
CA LEU A 64 -2.35 21.08 -22.74
C LEU A 64 -2.25 19.59 -22.37
N VAL A 65 -1.77 18.79 -23.33
CA VAL A 65 -1.45 17.39 -23.10
C VAL A 65 -0.29 17.30 -22.11
N HIS A 66 -0.31 16.31 -21.22
CA HIS A 66 0.78 16.05 -20.29
C HIS A 66 2.11 15.87 -21.05
N ASN A 67 3.19 16.54 -20.60
CA ASN A 67 4.47 16.58 -21.34
C ASN A 67 5.06 15.21 -21.66
N SER A 68 4.85 14.21 -20.78
CA SER A 68 5.32 12.84 -20.98
C SER A 68 4.25 11.87 -21.51
N ALA A 69 3.06 12.36 -21.92
CA ALA A 69 1.95 11.50 -22.34
C ALA A 69 2.33 10.54 -23.48
N TYR A 70 3.03 11.05 -24.49
CA TYR A 70 3.47 10.23 -25.62
C TYR A 70 4.50 9.18 -25.19
N LEU A 71 5.43 9.54 -24.30
CA LEU A 71 6.41 8.61 -23.73
C LEU A 71 5.73 7.50 -22.91
N HIS A 72 4.62 7.80 -22.24
CA HIS A 72 3.80 6.79 -21.56
C HIS A 72 3.09 5.87 -22.56
N GLY A 73 2.61 6.42 -23.68
CA GLY A 73 1.98 5.66 -24.75
C GLY A 73 2.94 4.72 -25.49
N THR A 74 4.23 5.07 -25.58
CA THR A 74 5.27 4.28 -26.24
C THR A 74 6.03 3.34 -25.30
N GLY A 75 5.95 3.58 -23.98
CA GLY A 75 6.75 2.85 -22.98
C GLY A 75 8.17 3.37 -22.81
N GLU A 76 8.50 4.53 -23.40
CA GLU A 76 9.84 5.15 -23.30
C GLU A 76 10.04 5.95 -21.99
N ALA A 77 8.95 6.24 -21.27
CA ALA A 77 9.00 6.90 -19.97
C ALA A 77 9.60 5.94 -18.92
N LYS A 78 10.80 6.25 -18.43
CA LYS A 78 11.51 5.41 -17.45
C LYS A 78 10.96 5.56 -16.02
N TYR A 79 10.69 4.49 -15.34
CA TYR A 79 10.39 4.46 -13.90
C TYR A 79 11.60 3.94 -13.13
N THR A 80 11.52 3.92 -11.80
CA THR A 80 12.68 3.59 -10.96
C THR A 80 13.25 2.21 -11.30
N CYS A 81 12.37 1.23 -11.46
CA CYS A 81 12.72 -0.13 -11.80
C CYS A 81 13.12 -0.34 -13.29
N ASP A 82 12.99 0.70 -14.15
CA ASP A 82 13.48 0.67 -15.53
C ASP A 82 14.94 1.15 -15.64
N ILE A 83 15.51 1.65 -14.54
CA ILE A 83 16.91 2.07 -14.48
C ILE A 83 17.78 0.79 -14.48
N PRO A 84 18.70 0.63 -15.45
CA PRO A 84 19.54 -0.55 -15.50
C PRO A 84 20.35 -0.71 -14.22
N THR A 85 20.26 -1.90 -13.61
CA THR A 85 21.09 -2.26 -12.46
C THR A 85 22.56 -2.35 -12.91
N PRO A 86 23.53 -1.84 -12.12
CA PRO A 86 24.94 -2.08 -12.36
C PRO A 86 25.27 -3.58 -12.49
N SER A 87 26.31 -3.93 -13.23
CA SER A 87 26.67 -5.32 -13.52
C SER A 87 27.00 -6.16 -12.28
N ASP A 88 27.45 -5.51 -11.22
CA ASP A 88 27.76 -6.06 -9.89
C ASP A 88 26.66 -5.75 -8.85
N GLY A 89 25.51 -5.23 -9.30
CA GLY A 89 24.38 -4.92 -8.45
C GLY A 89 23.77 -6.16 -7.82
N LEU A 90 23.26 -5.98 -6.59
CA LEU A 90 22.60 -7.02 -5.81
C LEU A 90 21.12 -6.67 -5.66
N TYR A 91 20.33 -7.71 -5.39
CA TYR A 91 18.91 -7.61 -5.15
C TYR A 91 18.62 -7.84 -3.67
N SER A 92 17.61 -7.13 -3.16
CA SER A 92 17.16 -7.28 -1.78
C SER A 92 15.72 -7.76 -1.71
N ALA A 93 15.40 -8.51 -0.66
CA ALA A 93 14.04 -8.91 -0.33
C ALA A 93 13.77 -8.66 1.15
N LEU A 94 12.59 -8.11 1.45
CA LEU A 94 12.15 -7.84 2.81
C LEU A 94 11.87 -9.14 3.57
N VAL A 95 12.27 -9.19 4.84
CA VAL A 95 11.84 -10.20 5.79
C VAL A 95 10.84 -9.55 6.72
N LEU A 96 9.58 -10.00 6.65
CA LEU A 96 8.45 -9.35 7.32
C LEU A 96 7.98 -10.14 8.53
N SER A 97 7.53 -9.42 9.57
CA SER A 97 6.87 -10.03 10.72
C SER A 97 5.59 -10.77 10.30
N THR A 98 5.43 -11.98 10.80
CA THR A 98 4.20 -12.77 10.68
C THR A 98 3.28 -12.64 11.90
N GLN A 99 3.74 -11.93 12.95
CA GLN A 99 2.99 -11.75 14.20
C GLN A 99 2.59 -10.28 14.39
N PRO A 100 1.36 -10.01 14.86
CA PRO A 100 0.86 -8.65 15.03
C PRO A 100 1.42 -7.96 16.28
N TYR A 101 1.75 -8.70 17.34
CA TYR A 101 2.39 -8.15 18.53
C TYR A 101 3.20 -9.22 19.24
N ALA A 102 4.52 -9.16 19.14
CA ALA A 102 5.39 -10.20 19.67
C ALA A 102 6.81 -9.71 19.92
N LYS A 103 7.50 -10.36 20.85
CA LYS A 103 8.94 -10.24 21.03
C LYS A 103 9.65 -11.21 20.08
N ILE A 104 10.71 -10.74 19.41
CA ILE A 104 11.61 -11.56 18.61
C ILE A 104 12.56 -12.27 19.59
N VAL A 105 12.48 -13.60 19.62
CA VAL A 105 13.30 -14.46 20.49
C VAL A 105 14.63 -14.80 19.80
N SER A 106 14.56 -15.19 18.52
CA SER A 106 15.73 -15.53 17.72
C SER A 106 15.42 -15.44 16.23
N ILE A 107 16.46 -15.19 15.43
CA ILE A 107 16.42 -15.20 13.97
C ILE A 107 17.47 -16.21 13.52
N ASP A 108 17.07 -17.17 12.68
CA ASP A 108 17.93 -18.20 12.11
C ASP A 108 18.01 -18.04 10.58
N THR A 109 19.22 -17.81 10.09
CA THR A 109 19.56 -17.58 8.68
C THR A 109 20.08 -18.84 7.97
N THR A 110 20.31 -19.94 8.70
CA THR A 110 21.06 -21.12 8.20
C THR A 110 20.50 -21.68 6.89
N LYS A 111 19.18 -21.81 6.77
CA LYS A 111 18.53 -22.29 5.53
C LYS A 111 18.60 -21.28 4.38
N ALA A 112 18.61 -19.99 4.69
CA ALA A 112 18.72 -18.95 3.66
C ALA A 112 20.14 -18.91 3.08
N GLU A 113 21.16 -19.19 3.89
CA GLU A 113 22.57 -19.29 3.47
C GLU A 113 22.83 -20.42 2.47
N GLU A 114 21.99 -21.46 2.47
CA GLU A 114 22.07 -22.57 1.50
C GLU A 114 21.53 -22.19 0.10
N VAL A 115 20.83 -21.05 -0.03
CA VAL A 115 20.29 -20.61 -1.32
C VAL A 115 21.42 -20.11 -2.22
N PRO A 116 21.52 -20.60 -3.48
CA PRO A 116 22.50 -20.08 -4.43
C PRO A 116 22.42 -18.57 -4.55
N GLY A 117 23.58 -17.91 -4.57
CA GLY A 117 23.65 -16.46 -4.75
C GLY A 117 23.33 -15.62 -3.51
N PHE A 118 23.01 -16.24 -2.37
CA PHE A 118 22.87 -15.54 -1.10
C PHE A 118 24.17 -14.80 -0.73
N LYS A 119 24.05 -13.53 -0.32
CA LYS A 119 25.18 -12.68 0.07
C LYS A 119 25.17 -12.28 1.53
N GLY A 120 23.99 -12.16 2.14
CA GLY A 120 23.88 -11.81 3.55
C GLY A 120 22.47 -11.45 3.98
N PHE A 121 22.31 -11.30 5.29
CA PHE A 121 21.10 -10.80 5.94
C PHE A 121 21.46 -9.55 6.74
N ILE A 122 20.75 -8.46 6.49
CA ILE A 122 20.89 -7.16 7.16
C ILE A 122 19.79 -7.06 8.21
N SER A 123 20.19 -6.73 9.44
CA SER A 123 19.33 -6.62 10.61
C SER A 123 19.54 -5.29 11.33
N HIS A 124 18.87 -5.10 12.48
CA HIS A 124 19.07 -3.95 13.35
C HIS A 124 20.53 -3.77 13.84
N LEU A 125 21.34 -4.83 13.81
CA LEU A 125 22.75 -4.79 14.22
C LEU A 125 23.64 -4.07 13.19
N ASP A 126 23.22 -4.06 11.93
CA ASP A 126 23.98 -3.55 10.80
C ASP A 126 23.74 -2.05 10.53
N VAL A 127 22.78 -1.46 11.25
CA VAL A 127 22.53 -0.01 11.22
C VAL A 127 23.59 0.70 12.05
N SER A 128 24.54 1.36 11.37
CA SER A 128 25.72 2.00 11.96
C SER A 128 25.43 3.35 12.62
N GLY A 129 24.38 4.05 12.19
CA GLY A 129 23.98 5.36 12.67
C GLY A 129 22.78 5.32 13.62
N CYS A 130 21.82 6.21 13.39
CA CYS A 130 20.57 6.28 14.14
C CYS A 130 19.63 5.15 13.72
N ARG A 131 19.24 4.29 14.68
CA ARG A 131 18.27 3.22 14.45
C ARG A 131 16.83 3.70 14.44
N MET A 132 16.56 4.83 15.10
CA MET A 132 15.23 5.42 15.15
C MET A 132 14.92 6.19 13.86
N THR A 133 13.70 6.02 13.36
CA THR A 133 13.15 6.63 12.14
C THR A 133 11.67 6.96 12.35
N GLY A 134 11.08 7.62 11.35
CA GLY A 134 9.67 7.99 11.30
C GLY A 134 9.46 9.32 10.57
N ASP A 135 8.27 9.53 10.01
CA ASP A 135 7.95 10.74 9.23
C ASP A 135 7.46 11.90 10.11
N VAL A 136 6.69 11.59 11.16
CA VAL A 136 6.07 12.59 12.03
C VAL A 136 6.72 12.59 13.41
N VAL A 137 6.94 11.40 13.96
CA VAL A 137 7.62 11.15 15.24
C VAL A 137 8.69 10.09 14.99
N ASN A 138 9.84 10.20 15.66
CA ASN A 138 10.93 9.22 15.55
C ASN A 138 10.75 8.08 16.56
N ASP A 139 9.63 7.38 16.48
CA ASP A 139 9.23 6.30 17.39
C ASP A 139 9.29 4.89 16.78
N GLU A 140 9.76 4.78 15.53
CA GLU A 140 9.94 3.51 14.84
C GLU A 140 11.44 3.17 14.72
N GLU A 141 11.78 1.88 14.74
CA GLU A 141 13.13 1.42 14.41
C GLU A 141 13.19 1.03 12.93
N VAL A 142 14.31 1.33 12.24
CA VAL A 142 14.54 0.92 10.84
C VAL A 142 14.36 -0.59 10.67
N PHE A 143 14.95 -1.35 11.61
CA PHE A 143 14.67 -2.76 11.83
C PHE A 143 14.47 -2.96 13.34
N PRO A 144 13.41 -3.64 13.78
CA PRO A 144 13.12 -3.85 15.19
C PRO A 144 14.20 -4.71 15.86
N SER A 145 14.71 -4.20 16.97
CA SER A 145 15.71 -4.85 17.81
C SER A 145 15.14 -5.91 18.73
N SER A 146 13.87 -5.77 19.14
CA SER A 146 13.26 -6.65 20.14
C SER A 146 11.80 -7.00 19.90
N THR A 147 10.96 -6.05 19.50
CA THR A 147 9.50 -6.21 19.50
C THR A 147 8.93 -5.75 18.16
N VAL A 148 7.98 -6.51 17.64
CA VAL A 148 7.17 -6.17 16.47
C VAL A 148 5.77 -5.78 16.91
N TYR A 149 5.21 -4.75 16.26
CA TYR A 149 3.93 -4.15 16.63
C TYR A 149 2.85 -4.29 15.54
N CYS A 150 3.19 -4.88 14.39
CA CYS A 150 2.22 -5.24 13.36
C CYS A 150 2.69 -6.41 12.48
N ILE A 151 1.73 -7.06 11.81
CA ILE A 151 2.06 -7.96 10.70
C ILE A 151 2.60 -7.10 9.56
N GLY A 152 3.71 -7.51 8.96
CA GLY A 152 4.37 -6.75 7.91
C GLY A 152 5.46 -5.79 8.39
N THR A 153 5.74 -5.68 9.70
CA THR A 153 6.94 -4.96 10.17
C THR A 153 8.19 -5.54 9.51
N ILE A 154 9.07 -4.69 8.97
CA ILE A 154 10.30 -5.14 8.30
C ILE A 154 11.33 -5.49 9.38
N ILE A 155 11.65 -6.78 9.52
CA ILE A 155 12.62 -7.30 10.50
C ILE A 155 14.06 -7.19 9.99
N GLY A 156 14.23 -7.29 8.66
CA GLY A 156 15.52 -7.20 8.02
C GLY A 156 15.42 -7.33 6.50
N LEU A 157 16.58 -7.38 5.85
CA LEU A 157 16.72 -7.54 4.41
C LEU A 157 17.63 -8.72 4.08
N VAL A 158 17.19 -9.60 3.19
CA VAL A 158 18.09 -10.56 2.54
C VAL A 158 18.69 -9.94 1.29
N ILE A 159 19.97 -10.13 1.07
CA ILE A 159 20.71 -9.69 -0.11
C ILE A 159 21.17 -10.91 -0.92
N ALA A 160 20.94 -10.90 -2.23
CA ALA A 160 21.39 -11.95 -3.16
C ALA A 160 21.77 -11.38 -4.54
N ASP A 161 22.35 -12.22 -5.39
CA ASP A 161 22.76 -11.87 -6.77
C ASP A 161 21.60 -11.78 -7.79
N SER A 162 20.40 -12.26 -7.43
CA SER A 162 19.20 -12.15 -8.25
C SER A 162 17.96 -11.91 -7.39
N GLU A 163 16.94 -11.29 -7.99
CA GLU A 163 15.65 -11.06 -7.32
C GLU A 163 15.02 -12.37 -6.83
N VAL A 164 15.06 -13.42 -7.66
CA VAL A 164 14.48 -14.72 -7.33
C VAL A 164 15.20 -15.36 -6.15
N HIS A 165 16.53 -15.28 -6.10
CA HIS A 165 17.30 -15.81 -4.99
C HIS A 165 17.03 -15.03 -3.70
N ALA A 166 16.96 -13.69 -3.75
CA ALA A 166 16.64 -12.87 -2.59
C ALA A 166 15.24 -13.20 -2.04
N GLN A 167 14.24 -13.30 -2.91
CA GLN A 167 12.86 -13.65 -2.53
C GLN A 167 12.71 -15.08 -1.99
N HIS A 168 13.49 -16.03 -2.52
CA HIS A 168 13.48 -17.40 -2.02
C HIS A 168 14.13 -17.46 -0.64
N ALA A 169 15.32 -16.88 -0.50
CA ALA A 169 16.06 -16.86 0.76
C ALA A 169 15.32 -16.11 1.87
N SER A 170 14.62 -14.99 1.57
CA SER A 170 13.82 -14.27 2.59
C SER A 170 12.71 -15.11 3.21
N LYS A 171 12.15 -16.07 2.46
CA LYS A 171 11.11 -17.00 2.96
C LYS A 171 11.67 -18.14 3.82
N LEU A 172 12.99 -18.37 3.77
CA LEU A 172 13.66 -19.42 4.53
C LEU A 172 14.23 -18.94 5.87
N ILE A 173 14.21 -17.63 6.13
CA ILE A 173 14.57 -17.05 7.43
C ILE A 173 13.55 -17.52 8.48
N ASP A 174 14.00 -18.27 9.47
CA ASP A 174 13.15 -18.77 10.55
C ASP A 174 13.22 -17.83 11.75
N ILE A 175 12.08 -17.24 12.11
CA ILE A 175 11.99 -16.28 13.21
C ILE A 175 11.13 -16.87 14.31
N LYS A 176 11.68 -16.93 15.52
CA LYS A 176 10.95 -17.36 16.71
C LYS A 176 10.39 -16.15 17.44
N TYR A 177 9.10 -16.23 17.74
CA TYR A 177 8.35 -15.16 18.39
C TYR A 177 7.80 -15.63 19.75
N GLU A 178 7.73 -14.70 20.68
CA GLU A 178 6.93 -14.81 21.90
C GLU A 178 5.78 -13.79 21.80
N CYS A 179 4.55 -14.27 21.60
CA CYS A 179 3.39 -13.40 21.40
C CYS A 179 3.05 -12.63 22.69
N LEU A 180 2.88 -11.33 22.56
CA LEU A 180 2.61 -10.43 23.69
C LEU A 180 1.11 -10.12 23.80
N LYS A 181 0.68 -9.68 24.99
CA LYS A 181 -0.69 -9.28 25.31
C LYS A 181 -0.70 -7.96 26.08
N PRO A 182 -1.76 -7.14 25.98
CA PRO A 182 -2.96 -7.35 25.16
C PRO A 182 -2.70 -7.10 23.67
N LEU A 183 -3.36 -7.88 22.80
CA LEU A 183 -3.37 -7.62 21.36
C LEU A 183 -4.54 -6.68 21.04
N ILE A 184 -4.24 -5.52 20.47
CA ILE A 184 -5.21 -4.49 20.08
C ILE A 184 -5.26 -4.43 18.56
N CYS A 185 -6.40 -4.76 17.95
CA CYS A 185 -6.59 -4.78 16.51
C CYS A 185 -7.79 -3.96 16.02
N THR A 186 -8.69 -3.54 16.92
CA THR A 186 -9.86 -2.72 16.57
C THR A 186 -9.85 -1.38 17.29
N ILE A 187 -10.60 -0.41 16.76
CA ILE A 187 -10.78 0.91 17.38
C ILE A 187 -11.43 0.74 18.77
N ASP A 188 -12.45 -0.11 18.88
CA ASP A 188 -13.14 -0.36 20.16
C ASP A 188 -12.18 -0.92 21.22
N GLN A 189 -11.31 -1.85 20.85
CA GLN A 189 -10.29 -2.39 21.75
C GLN A 189 -9.29 -1.32 22.18
N ALA A 190 -8.90 -0.40 21.28
CA ALA A 190 -8.01 0.70 21.62
C ALA A 190 -8.68 1.67 22.60
N ILE A 191 -9.98 1.94 22.43
CA ILE A 191 -10.79 2.76 23.34
C ILE A 191 -10.88 2.11 24.72
N GLU A 192 -11.23 0.82 24.77
CA GLU A 192 -11.35 0.04 26.01
C GLU A 192 -10.03 -0.01 26.80
N GLN A 193 -8.89 -0.13 26.10
CA GLN A 193 -7.55 -0.18 26.71
C GLN A 193 -6.91 1.21 26.89
N GLN A 194 -7.62 2.30 26.54
CA GLN A 194 -7.11 3.68 26.56
C GLN A 194 -5.77 3.85 25.80
N SER A 195 -5.59 3.11 24.71
CA SER A 195 -4.36 3.08 23.91
C SER A 195 -4.46 4.06 22.74
N TYR A 196 -4.15 5.34 23.00
CA TYR A 196 -4.25 6.42 22.02
C TYR A 196 -2.88 6.94 21.57
N LEU A 197 -2.83 7.49 20.35
CA LEU A 197 -1.70 8.27 19.86
C LEU A 197 -1.94 9.75 20.11
N GLY A 198 -1.03 10.40 20.84
CA GLY A 198 -1.09 11.84 21.09
C GLY A 198 -2.24 12.26 22.02
N ARG A 199 -2.80 13.44 21.77
CA ARG A 199 -3.86 14.05 22.59
C ARG A 199 -5.18 14.12 21.85
N GLU A 200 -6.27 14.24 22.59
CA GLU A 200 -7.59 14.54 22.02
C GLU A 200 -7.56 15.86 21.23
N LEU A 201 -8.14 15.83 20.03
CA LEU A 201 -8.31 16.99 19.16
C LEU A 201 -9.79 17.34 19.11
N SER A 202 -10.16 18.54 19.55
CA SER A 202 -11.55 19.02 19.57
C SER A 202 -11.68 20.40 18.92
N LEU A 203 -12.77 20.59 18.18
CA LEU A 203 -13.16 21.86 17.57
C LEU A 203 -14.66 22.08 17.85
N GLN A 204 -14.99 23.17 18.53
CA GLN A 204 -16.37 23.55 18.83
C GLN A 204 -16.63 24.97 18.30
N ILE A 205 -17.78 25.15 17.66
CA ILE A 205 -18.25 26.44 17.15
C ILE A 205 -19.68 26.64 17.65
N GLY A 206 -19.95 27.78 18.30
CA GLY A 206 -21.28 28.11 18.83
C GLY A 206 -21.66 27.36 20.13
N ASN A 207 -22.97 27.35 20.42
CA ASN A 207 -23.55 26.72 21.61
C ASN A 207 -24.37 25.48 21.21
N LEU A 208 -23.81 24.29 21.44
CA LEU A 208 -24.47 23.02 21.11
C LEU A 208 -25.71 22.76 21.97
N GLU A 209 -25.68 23.11 23.26
CA GLU A 209 -26.81 22.87 24.17
C GLU A 209 -28.05 23.63 23.71
N GLN A 210 -27.89 24.90 23.35
CA GLN A 210 -28.97 25.71 22.79
C GLN A 210 -29.46 25.12 21.45
N GLY A 211 -28.54 24.75 20.56
CA GLY A 211 -28.90 24.16 19.26
C GLY A 211 -29.71 22.88 19.40
N PHE A 212 -29.38 22.00 20.35
CA PHE A 212 -30.17 20.80 20.62
C PHE A 212 -31.55 21.11 21.19
N GLN A 213 -31.69 22.12 22.06
CA GLN A 213 -32.99 22.51 22.61
C GLN A 213 -33.93 23.12 21.56
N GLU A 214 -33.37 23.83 20.58
CA GLU A 214 -34.13 24.49 19.51
C GLU A 214 -34.45 23.57 18.31
N SER A 215 -33.96 22.32 18.32
CA SER A 215 -34.10 21.39 17.19
C SER A 215 -35.45 20.66 17.17
N ASP A 216 -36.08 20.55 15.99
CA ASP A 216 -37.34 19.78 15.80
C ASP A 216 -37.14 18.26 15.94
N HIS A 217 -35.97 17.76 15.56
CA HIS A 217 -35.61 16.34 15.56
C HIS A 217 -34.17 16.13 16.00
N THR A 218 -33.90 14.99 16.62
CA THR A 218 -32.55 14.54 16.96
C THR A 218 -32.37 13.11 16.47
N LEU A 219 -31.25 12.86 15.79
CA LEU A 219 -30.87 11.51 15.35
C LEU A 219 -29.51 11.16 15.95
N THR A 220 -29.38 9.92 16.39
CA THR A 220 -28.13 9.35 16.89
C THR A 220 -27.80 8.09 16.10
N GLY A 221 -26.53 7.88 15.84
CA GLY A 221 -26.03 6.72 15.13
C GLY A 221 -24.52 6.73 15.03
N GLU A 222 -23.98 5.59 14.66
CA GLU A 222 -22.55 5.37 14.45
C GLU A 222 -22.34 4.86 13.03
N PHE A 223 -21.20 5.21 12.45
CA PHE A 223 -20.77 4.71 11.15
C PHE A 223 -19.30 4.33 11.22
N TYR A 224 -18.94 3.31 10.45
CA TYR A 224 -17.58 2.84 10.33
C TYR A 224 -17.14 2.98 8.87
N PHE A 225 -15.94 3.49 8.66
CA PHE A 225 -15.29 3.51 7.36
C PHE A 225 -14.12 2.54 7.38
N GLY A 226 -14.05 1.68 6.37
CA GLY A 226 -12.90 0.80 6.17
C GLY A 226 -11.67 1.60 5.72
N GLY A 227 -10.49 0.98 5.87
CA GLY A 227 -9.25 1.51 5.30
C GLY A 227 -9.25 1.47 3.77
N GLN A 228 -8.28 2.17 3.17
CA GLN A 228 -8.09 2.19 1.72
C GLN A 228 -6.59 2.04 1.41
N GLU A 229 -6.26 1.08 0.56
CA GLU A 229 -4.91 0.97 0.01
C GLU A 229 -4.73 1.94 -1.16
N HIS A 230 -3.57 2.58 -1.25
CA HIS A 230 -3.26 3.56 -2.29
C HIS A 230 -3.35 2.94 -3.68
N PHE A 231 -2.78 1.74 -3.83
CA PHE A 231 -2.80 0.98 -5.08
C PHE A 231 -2.21 1.77 -6.26
N TYR A 232 -1.09 2.46 -6.02
CA TYR A 232 -0.26 3.02 -7.08
C TYR A 232 0.29 1.89 -7.96
N LEU A 233 0.42 2.15 -9.26
CA LEU A 233 0.78 1.10 -10.23
C LEU A 233 2.28 0.79 -10.24
N GLU A 234 3.12 1.76 -9.90
CA GLU A 234 4.54 1.53 -9.61
C GLU A 234 4.67 1.28 -8.11
N THR A 235 4.96 0.04 -7.69
CA THR A 235 5.22 -0.27 -6.28
C THR A 235 6.48 0.44 -5.78
N ASN A 236 6.62 0.60 -4.45
CA ASN A 236 7.86 1.16 -3.88
C ASN A 236 9.09 0.44 -4.45
N CYS A 237 9.99 1.21 -5.04
CA CYS A 237 11.20 0.74 -5.71
C CYS A 237 12.31 1.72 -5.36
N CYS A 238 13.50 1.18 -5.04
CA CYS A 238 14.68 1.96 -4.72
C CYS A 238 15.92 1.26 -5.26
N LEU A 239 16.76 2.00 -5.97
CA LEU A 239 18.09 1.59 -6.41
C LEU A 239 19.11 2.47 -5.70
N ALA A 240 19.98 1.84 -4.92
CA ALA A 240 21.07 2.50 -4.20
C ALA A 240 22.41 2.19 -4.87
N ILE A 241 23.13 3.23 -5.29
CA ILE A 241 24.40 3.15 -6.00
C ILE A 241 25.46 3.83 -5.13
N PRO A 242 26.33 3.07 -4.45
CA PRO A 242 27.45 3.63 -3.73
C PRO A 242 28.52 4.13 -4.71
N HIS A 243 29.09 5.29 -4.43
CA HIS A 243 30.17 5.94 -5.18
C HIS A 243 31.43 6.05 -4.30
N GLU A 244 32.51 6.60 -4.87
CA GLU A 244 33.74 6.86 -4.11
C GLU A 244 33.49 7.82 -2.94
N ARG A 245 34.33 7.75 -1.89
CA ARG A 245 34.31 8.66 -0.73
C ARG A 245 32.99 8.65 0.06
N ASP A 246 32.40 7.49 0.29
CA ASP A 246 31.17 7.36 1.09
C ASP A 246 30.00 8.21 0.52
N GLU A 247 29.95 8.33 -0.81
CA GLU A 247 28.83 8.93 -1.54
C GLU A 247 27.79 7.87 -1.90
N LEU A 248 26.51 8.22 -1.83
CA LEU A 248 25.41 7.31 -2.10
C LEU A 248 24.35 8.01 -2.96
N GLU A 249 24.12 7.47 -4.15
CA GLU A 249 23.03 7.90 -5.02
C GLU A 249 21.84 6.96 -4.86
N LEU A 250 20.65 7.52 -4.69
CA LEU A 250 19.39 6.83 -4.50
C LEU A 250 18.43 7.23 -5.62
N HIS A 251 18.07 6.30 -6.48
CA HIS A 251 16.90 6.45 -7.33
C HIS A 251 15.73 5.79 -6.62
N THR A 252 14.74 6.57 -6.21
CA THR A 252 13.60 6.03 -5.47
C THR A 252 12.28 6.63 -5.91
N SER A 253 11.25 5.79 -5.95
CA SER A 253 9.87 6.23 -6.14
C SER A 253 9.35 6.85 -4.84
N THR A 254 9.60 8.15 -4.62
CA THR A 254 9.18 8.89 -3.41
C THR A 254 8.58 10.26 -3.72
N GLN A 255 7.67 10.71 -2.86
CA GLN A 255 7.19 12.10 -2.87
C GLN A 255 8.03 13.04 -2.00
N ASN A 256 8.92 12.50 -1.16
CA ASN A 256 9.68 13.26 -0.17
C ASN A 256 11.17 12.90 -0.27
N ALA A 257 11.83 13.38 -1.33
CA ALA A 257 13.24 13.10 -1.58
C ALA A 257 14.15 13.59 -0.44
N THR A 258 13.86 14.75 0.14
CA THR A 258 14.60 15.32 1.28
C THR A 258 14.47 14.44 2.53
N GLY A 259 13.25 14.01 2.88
CA GLY A 259 13.04 13.13 4.03
C GLY A 259 13.74 11.78 3.87
N VAL A 260 13.75 11.22 2.66
CA VAL A 260 14.54 10.00 2.35
C VAL A 260 16.04 10.24 2.55
N GLN A 261 16.56 11.34 2.00
CA GLN A 261 17.98 11.70 2.13
C GLN A 261 18.40 11.81 3.61
N GLU A 262 17.61 12.52 4.41
CA GLU A 262 17.89 12.73 5.83
C GLU A 262 17.86 11.42 6.63
N LYS A 263 16.85 10.56 6.38
CA LYS A 263 16.71 9.27 7.05
C LYS A 263 17.84 8.30 6.70
N VAL A 264 18.19 8.18 5.42
CA VAL A 264 19.29 7.31 4.98
C VAL A 264 20.61 7.80 5.56
N ALA A 265 20.88 9.10 5.50
CA ALA A 265 22.06 9.68 6.12
C ALA A 265 22.09 9.45 7.65
N ALA A 266 20.94 9.56 8.33
CA ALA A 266 20.85 9.28 9.76
C ALA A 266 21.17 7.81 10.06
N ALA A 267 20.61 6.87 9.30
CA ALA A 267 20.80 5.43 9.47
C ALA A 267 22.25 4.97 9.18
N LEU A 268 22.92 5.58 8.20
CA LEU A 268 24.31 5.27 7.84
C LEU A 268 25.35 6.07 8.65
N GLY A 269 24.94 7.14 9.34
CA GLY A 269 25.79 7.98 10.19
C GLY A 269 26.28 9.28 9.54
N LYS A 270 26.94 10.13 10.33
CA LYS A 270 27.20 11.55 10.01
C LYS A 270 27.97 11.82 8.71
N ILE A 271 28.78 10.87 8.23
CA ILE A 271 29.58 11.01 7.00
C ILE A 271 28.66 11.14 5.77
N TYR A 272 27.54 10.43 5.76
CA TYR A 272 26.63 10.35 4.61
C TYR A 272 25.68 11.55 4.47
N LYS A 273 25.58 12.42 5.50
CA LYS A 273 24.65 13.57 5.52
C LYS A 273 24.89 14.60 4.42
N ALA A 274 26.14 14.74 3.96
CA ALA A 274 26.50 15.69 2.89
C ALA A 274 26.65 15.03 1.51
N ARG A 275 26.39 13.72 1.41
CA ARG A 275 26.87 12.85 0.32
C ARG A 275 25.82 11.87 -0.21
N THR A 276 24.59 11.98 0.30
CA THR A 276 23.45 11.20 -0.20
C THR A 276 22.69 12.05 -1.21
N PHE A 277 22.41 11.51 -2.39
CA PHE A 277 21.62 12.17 -3.44
C PHE A 277 20.36 11.35 -3.70
N THR A 278 19.18 11.97 -3.59
CA THR A 278 17.91 11.30 -3.88
C THR A 278 17.31 11.85 -5.16
N LEU A 279 17.12 10.98 -6.13
CA LEU A 279 16.59 11.30 -7.46
C LEU A 279 15.24 10.63 -7.65
N THR A 280 14.24 11.43 -8.00
CA THR A 280 12.92 10.96 -8.45
C THR A 280 12.54 11.72 -9.70
N GLU A 281 12.50 11.04 -10.85
CA GLU A 281 12.09 11.67 -12.11
C GLU A 281 10.57 11.75 -12.25
N ARG A 282 9.88 10.65 -11.92
CA ARG A 282 8.43 10.50 -12.10
C ARG A 282 7.89 9.43 -11.17
N LEU A 283 6.63 9.57 -10.78
CA LEU A 283 5.86 8.58 -10.02
C LEU A 283 4.62 8.22 -10.83
N LYS A 284 4.30 6.95 -10.93
CA LYS A 284 3.05 6.53 -11.59
C LYS A 284 1.87 6.59 -10.61
N LYS A 285 1.24 7.75 -10.52
CA LYS A 285 -0.03 7.94 -9.80
C LYS A 285 -1.22 7.69 -10.74
N LYS A 286 -2.34 7.22 -10.17
CA LYS A 286 -3.61 7.04 -10.91
C LYS A 286 -4.07 8.34 -11.55
#